data_AF-W1XSE9-F1
#
_entry.id   AF-W1XSE9-F1
#
_cell.length_a   1.000
_cell.length_b   1.000
_cell.length_c   1.000
_cell.angle_alpha   90.00
_cell.angle_beta   90.00
_cell.angle_gamma   90.00
#
_symmetry.space_group_name_H-M   'P 1'
#
loop_
_entity.id
_entity.type
_entity.pdbx_description
1 polymer ?
#
loop_
_entity_poly.entity_id
_entity_poly.type
_entity_poly.pdbx_seq_one_letter_code
_entity_poly.pdbx_strand_id
1 'polypeptide(L)' 'VVKFNRNSDITKNMKLIEWMKNEILMSVSELFNILFKGVRSADEGLQDILANIIMITYLLAKRLGISFNEI' A
#
# COMPACT_ATOMS: atom_id res chain seq x y z
N VAL A 1 -7.20 23.62 -27.37
CA VAL A 1 -8.08 22.67 -26.66
C VAL A 1 -7.23 21.52 -26.14
N VAL A 2 -6.95 21.48 -24.83
CA VAL A 2 -6.21 20.37 -24.21
C VAL A 2 -7.13 19.15 -24.22
N LYS A 3 -6.76 18.10 -24.97
CA LYS A 3 -7.49 16.83 -24.98
C LYS A 3 -7.35 16.18 -23.60
N PHE A 4 -8.40 16.23 -22.79
CA PHE A 4 -8.53 15.40 -21.59
C PHE A 4 -8.58 13.92 -22.01
N ASN A 5 -7.43 13.24 -21.91
CA ASN A 5 -7.31 11.85 -22.33
C ASN A 5 -7.66 10.92 -21.15
N ARG A 6 -8.96 10.85 -20.81
CA ARG A 6 -9.49 10.03 -19.71
C ARG A 6 -8.95 8.59 -19.71
N ASN A 7 -8.73 8.01 -20.89
CA ASN A 7 -8.17 6.66 -21.02
C ASN A 7 -6.73 6.56 -20.48
N SER A 8 -5.91 7.60 -20.69
CA SER A 8 -4.55 7.66 -20.14
C SER A 8 -4.55 7.72 -18.62
N ASP A 9 -5.49 8.46 -18.03
CA ASP A 9 -5.61 8.61 -16.58
C ASP A 9 -6.10 7.31 -15.93
N ILE A 10 -7.05 6.61 -16.56
CA ILE A 10 -7.53 5.30 -16.10
C ILE A 10 -6.40 4.26 -16.12
N THR A 11 -5.64 4.17 -17.22
CA THR A 11 -4.52 3.21 -17.31
C THR A 11 -3.42 3.51 -16.30
N LYS A 12 -3.11 4.79 -16.04
CA LYS A 12 -2.13 5.17 -15.00
C LYS A 12 -2.62 4.80 -13.60
N ASN A 13 -3.90 5.05 -13.32
CA ASN A 13 -4.48 4.71 -12.02
C ASN A 13 -4.48 3.19 -11.80
N MET A 14 -4.80 2.42 -12.84
CA MET A 14 -4.73 0.95 -12.79
C MET A 14 -3.31 0.44 -12.55
N LYS A 15 -2.30 0.96 -13.27
CA LYS A 15 -0.90 0.60 -13.04
C LYS A 15 -0.46 0.90 -11.61
N LEU A 16 -0.87 2.04 -11.07
CA LEU A 16 -0.55 2.41 -9.70
C LEU A 16 -1.21 1.47 -8.69
N ILE A 17 -2.49 1.12 -8.89
CA ILE A 17 -3.20 0.13 -8.06
C ILE A 17 -2.48 -1.23 -8.08
N GLU A 18 -2.09 -1.72 -9.26
CA GLU A 18 -1.33 -2.99 -9.37
C GLU A 18 0.02 -2.91 -8.64
N TRP A 19 0.73 -1.80 -8.79
CA TRP A 19 1.99 -1.59 -8.07
C TRP A 19 1.78 -1.61 -6.55
N MET A 20 0.78 -0.89 -6.04
CA MET A 20 0.50 -0.83 -4.60
C MET A 20 0.11 -2.19 -4.01
N LYS A 21 -0.60 -3.04 -4.78
CA LYS A 21 -0.87 -4.42 -4.36
C LYS A 21 0.41 -5.23 -4.20
N ASN A 22 1.38 -5.05 -5.10
CA ASN A 22 2.69 -5.69 -4.97
C ASN A 22 3.44 -5.18 -3.73
N GLU A 23 3.41 -3.87 -3.46
CA GLU A 23 4.02 -3.29 -2.25
C GLU A 23 3.42 -3.85 -0.95
N ILE A 24 2.10 -4.04 -0.90
CA ILE A 24 1.44 -4.72 0.24
C ILE A 24 1.97 -6.15 0.37
N LEU A 25 2.03 -6.92 -0.72
CA LEU A 25 2.51 -8.30 -0.69
C LEU A 25 3.96 -8.40 -0.19
N MET A 26 4.83 -7.49 -0.63
CA MET A 26 6.22 -7.42 -0.18
C MET A 26 6.31 -7.06 1.30
N SER A 27 5.56 -6.07 1.76
CA SER A 27 5.55 -5.65 3.17
C SER A 27 5.03 -6.75 4.10
N VAL A 28 4.02 -7.51 3.66
CA VAL A 28 3.51 -8.67 4.40
C VAL A 28 4.55 -9.80 4.45
N SER A 29 5.27 -10.05 3.35
CA SER A 29 6.39 -11.01 3.35
C SER A 29 7.48 -10.61 4.35
N GLU A 30 7.81 -9.32 4.41
CA GLU A 30 8.78 -8.78 5.36
C GLU A 30 8.30 -8.93 6.81
N LEU A 31 7.02 -8.66 7.07
CA LEU A 31 6.39 -8.89 8.37
C LEU A 31 6.57 -10.34 8.83
N PHE A 32 6.24 -11.31 7.97
CA PHE A 32 6.41 -12.73 8.29
C PHE A 32 7.87 -13.10 8.52
N ASN A 33 8.80 -12.53 7.76
CA ASN A 33 10.23 -12.78 7.97
C ASN A 33 10.74 -12.25 9.32
N ILE A 34 10.32 -11.06 9.74
CA ILE A 34 10.68 -10.51 11.05
C ILE A 34 10.06 -11.35 12.18
N LEU A 35 8.78 -11.71 12.05
CA LEU A 35 8.11 -12.57 13.02
C LEU A 35 8.80 -13.93 13.16
N PHE A 36 9.22 -14.53 12.05
CA PHE A 36 9.92 -15.81 12.03
C PHE A 36 11.30 -15.75 12.70
N LYS A 37 12.04 -14.64 12.52
CA LYS A 37 13.35 -14.43 13.16
C LYS A 37 13.25 -14.17 14.67
N GLY A 38 12.04 -13.92 15.17
CA GLY A 38 11.77 -13.58 16.56
C GLY A 38 11.87 -12.08 16.78
N VAL A 39 10.85 -11.52 17.43
CA VAL A 39 10.71 -10.07 17.65
C VAL A 39 10.85 -9.76 19.13
N ARG A 40 11.60 -8.71 19.46
CA ARG A 40 11.69 -8.19 20.83
C ARG A 40 10.59 -7.16 21.09
N SER A 41 10.25 -6.96 22.35
CA SER A 41 9.39 -5.83 22.74
C SER A 41 10.03 -4.51 22.25
N ALA A 42 9.24 -3.66 21.58
CA ALA A 42 9.69 -2.40 20.97
C ALA A 42 10.67 -2.52 19.78
N ASP A 43 10.54 -3.57 18.97
CA ASP A 43 11.27 -3.68 17.70
C ASP A 43 10.81 -2.60 16.70
N GLU A 44 11.68 -1.62 16.44
CA GLU A 44 11.45 -0.52 15.49
C GLU A 44 11.17 -1.05 14.07
N GLY A 45 11.82 -2.15 13.66
CA GLY A 45 11.61 -2.75 12.35
C GLY A 45 10.21 -3.33 12.19
N LEU A 46 9.65 -3.94 13.25
CA LEU A 46 8.25 -4.36 13.24
C LEU A 46 7.31 -3.16 13.12
N GLN A 47 7.57 -2.08 13.85
CA GLN A 47 6.75 -0.87 13.81
C GLN A 47 6.75 -0.23 12.42
N ASP A 48 7.92 -0.13 11.79
CA ASP A 48 8.07 0.43 10.45
C ASP A 48 7.32 -0.39 9.38
N ILE A 49 7.42 -1.73 9.44
CA ILE A 49 6.69 -2.60 8.51
C ILE A 49 5.18 -2.41 8.67
N LEU A 50 4.68 -2.38 9.91
CA LEU A 50 3.25 -2.17 10.18
C LEU A 50 2.78 -0.79 9.72
N ALA A 51 3.56 0.26 9.98
CA ALA A 51 3.28 1.61 9.52
C ALA A 51 3.22 1.67 7.98
N ASN A 52 4.14 0.99 7.30
CA ASN A 52 4.17 0.92 5.84
C ASN A 52 2.92 0.22 5.29
N ILE A 53 2.52 -0.92 5.86
CA ILE A 53 1.30 -1.66 5.46
C ILE A 53 0.05 -0.78 5.63
N ILE A 54 -0.06 -0.08 6.76
CA ILE A 54 -1.18 0.84 7.02
C ILE A 54 -1.19 1.97 5.98
N MET A 55 -0.04 2.60 5.73
CA MET A 55 0.09 3.69 4.79
C MET A 55 -0.29 3.28 3.36
N ILE A 56 0.22 2.15 2.86
CA ILE A 56 -0.08 1.68 1.51
C ILE A 56 -1.57 1.34 1.38
N THR A 57 -2.17 0.72 2.40
CA THR A 57 -3.62 0.41 2.43
C THR A 57 -4.46 1.67 2.29
N TYR A 58 -4.13 2.73 3.04
CA TYR A 58 -4.83 4.02 2.98
C TYR A 58 -4.70 4.71 1.62
N LEU A 59 -3.49 4.69 1.04
CA LEU A 59 -3.28 5.23 -0.30
C LEU A 59 -4.06 4.42 -1.34
N LEU A 60 -4.12 3.09 -1.20
CA LEU A 60 -4.82 2.21 -2.13
C LEU A 60 -6.33 2.47 -2.08
N ALA A 61 -6.89 2.58 -0.88
CA ALA A 61 -8.29 2.90 -0.67
C ALA A 61 -8.68 4.22 -1.37
N LYS A 62 -7.86 5.27 -1.20
CA LYS A 62 -8.03 6.54 -1.91
C LYS A 62 -8.02 6.39 -3.43
N ARG A 63 -7.21 5.47 -3.97
CA ARG A 63 -7.14 5.19 -5.42
C ARG A 63 -8.33 4.41 -5.95
N LEU A 64 -8.93 3.58 -5.09
CA LEU A 64 -10.17 2.83 -5.36
C LEU A 64 -11.43 3.69 -5.19
N GLY A 65 -11.31 4.92 -4.67
CA GLY A 65 -12.44 5.80 -4.41
C GLY A 65 -13.14 5.53 -3.09
N ILE A 66 -12.51 4.79 -2.17
CA ILE A 66 -13.01 4.52 -0.83
C ILE A 66 -12.62 5.69 0.07
N SER A 67 -13.58 6.21 0.82
CA SER A 67 -13.35 7.32 1.75
C SER A 67 -12.61 6.83 3.00
N PHE A 68 -11.74 7.68 3.56
CA PHE A 68 -11.05 7.39 4.83
C PHE A 68 -11.99 7.12 6.00
N ASN A 69 -13.21 7.68 5.98
CA ASN A 69 -14.21 7.44 7.02
C ASN A 69 -14.83 6.03 6.98
N GLU A 70 -14.58 5.27 5.91
CA GLU A 70 -15.11 3.91 5.71
C GLU A 70 -14.11 2.81 6.11
N ILE A 71 -12.93 3.19 6.63
CA ILE A 71 -11.82 2.31 7.03
C ILE A 71 -11.61 2.44 8.53
#